data_AF-A0A7J9HKQ8-F1
#
_entry.id   AF-A0A7J9HKQ8-F1
#
_cell.length_a   1.000
_cell.length_b   1.000
_cell.length_c   1.000
_cell.angle_alpha   90.00
_cell.angle_beta   90.00
_cell.angle_gamma   90.00
#
_symmetry.space_group_name_H-M   'P 1'
#
loop_
_entity.id
_entity.type
_entity.pdbx_description
1 polymer ?
#
loop_
_entity_poly.entity_id
_entity_poly.type
_entity_poly.pdbx_seq_one_letter_code
_entity_poly.pdbx_strand_id
1 'polypeptide(L)'
;MEGVKEKLQAPIYRNLTTVLSIDGGGIRGIIPGIILGFLESELQVICSGHFGFESILNSSWACSSLLRKGQWTSQLVVVLSIVRVVSPLCEEKLDGEDARLADYFDVIAGTSTGGLVTAMLTCPNDKNRPLFAAKDIKDFYLTNCPKIFPQPGYSTLF
;
A
#
# COMPACT_ATOMS: atom_id res chain seq x y z
N MET A 1 34.64 18.50 3.66
CA MET A 1 33.84 17.79 4.69
C MET A 1 32.50 17.49 4.05
N GLU A 2 32.41 16.40 3.30
CA GLU A 2 31.11 15.86 2.89
C GLU A 2 30.65 14.96 4.03
N GLY A 3 29.57 15.38 4.70
CA GLY A 3 28.97 14.62 5.78
C GLY A 3 28.59 13.24 5.28
N VAL A 4 29.07 12.21 5.99
CA VAL A 4 28.59 10.84 5.84
C VAL A 4 27.07 10.90 6.00
N LYS A 5 26.33 10.74 4.90
CA LYS A 5 24.87 10.57 4.93
C LYS A 5 24.61 9.40 5.86
N GLU A 6 23.99 9.68 7.00
CA GLU A 6 23.53 8.66 7.95
C GLU A 6 22.88 7.55 7.15
N LYS A 7 23.41 6.32 7.29
CA LYS A 7 22.67 5.13 6.89
C LYS A 7 21.33 5.25 7.60
N LEU A 8 20.23 5.34 6.84
CA LEU A 8 18.87 5.19 7.37
C LEU A 8 18.85 3.90 8.19
N GLN A 9 19.03 4.04 9.50
CA GLN A 9 18.96 2.92 10.41
C GLN A 9 17.48 2.57 10.46
N ALA A 10 17.14 1.36 10.01
CA ALA A 10 15.78 0.86 10.08
C ALA A 10 15.25 1.08 11.51
N PRO A 11 14.04 1.62 11.69
CA PRO A 11 13.49 1.88 13.02
C PRO A 11 13.50 0.56 13.80
N ILE A 12 14.21 0.53 14.94
CA ILE A 12 14.44 -0.69 15.73
C ILE A 12 13.15 -1.00 16.50
N TYR A 13 12.12 -1.52 15.82
CA TYR A 13 10.97 -2.11 16.51
C TYR A 13 11.33 -3.51 16.97
N ARG A 14 11.68 -3.64 18.26
CA ARG A 14 11.86 -4.90 19.02
C ARG A 14 11.99 -6.17 18.17
N ASN A 15 13.17 -6.42 17.61
CA ASN A 15 13.56 -7.70 17.03
C ASN A 15 12.66 -8.28 15.92
N LEU A 16 11.75 -7.48 15.32
CA LEU A 16 10.83 -7.93 14.28
C LEU A 16 11.17 -7.22 12.96
N THR A 17 11.41 -8.00 11.91
CA THR A 17 11.60 -7.47 10.55
C THR A 17 10.27 -7.49 9.81
N THR A 18 9.84 -6.35 9.27
CA THR A 18 8.60 -6.24 8.51
C THR A 18 8.88 -6.34 7.00
N VAL A 19 8.19 -7.27 6.34
CA VAL A 19 8.36 -7.52 4.90
C VAL A 19 7.02 -7.41 4.21
N LEU A 20 6.95 -6.57 3.17
CA LEU A 20 5.82 -6.48 2.25
C LEU A 20 6.18 -7.17 0.94
N SER A 21 5.39 -8.18 0.56
CA SER A 21 5.53 -8.88 -0.73
C SER A 21 4.32 -8.63 -1.62
N ILE A 22 4.56 -8.29 -2.88
CA ILE A 22 3.53 -7.96 -3.86
C ILE A 22 3.67 -8.88 -5.09
N ASP A 23 2.67 -9.74 -5.29
CA ASP A 23 2.65 -10.68 -6.40
C ASP A 23 2.40 -10.01 -7.76
N GLY A 24 2.94 -10.64 -8.80
CA GLY A 24 2.68 -10.26 -10.19
C GLY A 24 1.31 -10.71 -10.68
N GLY A 25 0.70 -9.94 -11.59
CA GLY A 25 -0.63 -10.27 -12.11
C GLY A 25 -1.04 -9.56 -13.38
N GLY A 26 -0.14 -8.82 -14.04
CA GLY A 26 -0.49 -7.99 -15.18
C GLY A 26 -1.51 -6.93 -14.76
N ILE A 27 -2.59 -6.77 -15.52
CA ILE A 27 -3.68 -5.86 -15.18
C ILE A 27 -4.35 -6.15 -13.82
N ARG A 28 -4.23 -7.38 -13.30
CA ARG A 28 -4.74 -7.74 -11.96
C ARG A 28 -3.95 -7.12 -10.82
N GLY A 29 -2.81 -6.47 -11.09
CA GLY A 29 -2.06 -5.69 -10.10
C GLY A 29 -2.86 -4.53 -9.49
N ILE A 30 -4.01 -4.17 -10.06
CA ILE A 30 -4.97 -3.25 -9.44
C ILE A 30 -5.55 -3.79 -8.12
N ILE A 31 -5.67 -5.12 -7.96
CA ILE A 31 -6.20 -5.74 -6.73
C ILE A 31 -5.28 -5.44 -5.54
N PRO A 32 -3.98 -5.79 -5.56
CA PRO A 32 -3.08 -5.40 -4.48
C PRO A 32 -2.97 -3.87 -4.37
N GLY A 33 -3.03 -3.11 -5.47
CA GLY A 33 -3.04 -1.64 -5.41
C GLY A 33 -4.19 -1.06 -4.56
N ILE A 34 -5.40 -1.60 -4.70
CA ILE A 34 -6.56 -1.19 -3.88
C ILE A 34 -6.36 -1.57 -2.41
N ILE A 35 -5.86 -2.79 -2.13
CA ILE A 35 -5.62 -3.25 -0.76
C ILE A 35 -4.56 -2.38 -0.08
N LEU A 36 -3.48 -2.05 -0.78
CA LEU A 36 -2.41 -1.19 -0.28
C LEU A 36 -2.91 0.24 -0.05
N GLY A 37 -3.76 0.76 -0.94
CA GLY A 37 -4.42 2.06 -0.75
C GLY A 37 -5.29 2.11 0.51
N PHE A 38 -6.07 1.05 0.76
CA PHE A 38 -6.85 0.93 1.99
C PHE A 38 -5.94 0.85 3.22
N LEU A 39 -4.92 -0.03 3.19
CA LEU A 39 -3.99 -0.19 4.29
C LEU A 39 -3.29 1.12 4.65
N GLU A 40 -2.75 1.83 3.67
CA GLU A 40 -2.08 3.12 3.92
C GLU A 40 -3.03 4.16 4.50
N SER A 41 -4.28 4.19 4.04
CA SER A 41 -5.29 5.11 4.59
C SER A 41 -5.61 4.81 6.05
N GLU A 42 -5.75 3.53 6.42
CA GLU A 42 -5.98 3.15 7.82
C GLU A 42 -4.76 3.51 8.70
N LEU A 43 -3.54 3.32 8.19
CA LEU A 43 -2.32 3.75 8.90
C LEU A 43 -2.30 5.26 9.13
N GLN A 44 -2.65 6.06 8.13
CA GLN A 44 -2.74 7.52 8.26
C GLN A 44 -3.77 7.92 9.34
N VAL A 45 -4.93 7.26 9.40
CA VAL A 45 -5.94 7.56 10.44
C VAL A 45 -5.44 7.15 11.83
N ILE A 46 -4.82 5.98 11.97
CA ILE A 46 -4.25 5.50 13.25
C ILE A 46 -3.16 6.45 13.75
N CYS A 47 -2.23 6.82 12.88
CA CYS A 47 -1.12 7.73 13.19
C CYS A 47 -1.55 9.17 13.45
N SER A 48 -2.72 9.59 12.97
CA SER A 48 -3.26 10.94 13.20
C SER A 48 -3.93 11.10 14.59
N GLY A 49 -3.84 10.08 15.46
CA GLY A 49 -4.35 10.14 16.84
C GLY A 49 -5.88 10.19 16.96
N HIS A 50 -6.61 9.93 15.88
CA HIS A 50 -8.07 10.01 15.82
C HIS A 50 -8.78 8.70 16.21
N PHE A 51 -8.21 7.89 17.11
CA PHE A 51 -8.64 6.50 17.27
C PHE A 51 -9.32 6.09 18.58
N GLY A 52 -10.57 5.61 18.43
CA GLY A 52 -11.20 4.58 19.25
C GLY A 52 -11.48 3.34 18.39
N PHE A 53 -11.19 2.14 18.92
CA PHE A 53 -11.27 0.83 18.23
C PHE A 53 -12.60 0.53 17.50
N GLU A 54 -13.70 1.18 17.89
CA GLU A 54 -15.03 1.08 17.27
C GLU A 54 -15.08 1.63 15.82
N SER A 55 -14.16 2.52 15.43
CA SER A 55 -14.20 3.14 14.10
C SER A 55 -13.67 2.24 12.98
N ILE A 56 -12.75 1.29 13.22
CA ILE A 56 -12.28 0.31 12.19
C ILE A 56 -13.40 -0.66 11.82
N LEU A 57 -14.25 -1.02 12.79
CA LEU A 57 -15.42 -1.85 12.54
C LEU A 57 -16.52 -1.07 11.80
N ASN A 58 -16.55 0.27 11.92
CA ASN A 58 -17.54 1.15 11.30
C ASN A 58 -17.07 1.85 10.00
N SER A 59 -15.77 2.01 9.72
CA SER A 59 -15.24 2.40 8.39
C SER A 59 -15.44 1.30 7.34
N SER A 60 -15.83 0.12 7.82
CA SER A 60 -16.41 -1.02 7.12
C SER A 60 -17.70 -0.73 6.33
N TRP A 61 -18.04 0.52 5.98
CA TRP A 61 -19.06 0.81 4.97
C TRP A 61 -18.59 0.48 3.54
N ALA A 62 -17.30 0.71 3.24
CA ALA A 62 -16.69 0.22 2.01
C ALA A 62 -16.73 -1.31 1.96
N CYS A 63 -16.53 -1.96 3.11
CA CYS A 63 -16.60 -3.39 3.24
C CYS A 63 -18.03 -3.94 3.24
N SER A 64 -19.01 -3.27 3.86
CA SER A 64 -20.42 -3.71 3.90
C SER A 64 -21.09 -3.66 2.52
N SER A 65 -20.63 -2.77 1.65
CA SER A 65 -21.10 -2.68 0.26
C SER A 65 -20.58 -3.84 -0.61
N LEU A 66 -19.40 -4.38 -0.30
CA LEU A 66 -18.72 -5.45 -1.04
C LEU A 66 -18.88 -6.85 -0.39
N LEU A 67 -19.14 -6.92 0.92
CA LEU A 67 -19.48 -8.13 1.68
C LEU A 67 -20.78 -8.78 1.19
N ARG A 68 -21.73 -7.99 0.66
CA ARG A 68 -22.95 -8.50 0.03
C ARG A 68 -22.70 -9.34 -1.24
N LYS A 69 -21.49 -9.32 -1.80
CA LYS A 69 -21.10 -10.16 -2.94
C LYS A 69 -20.33 -11.43 -2.57
N GLY A 70 -20.15 -11.74 -1.27
CA GLY A 70 -19.66 -13.04 -0.81
C GLY A 70 -18.26 -13.46 -1.27
N GLN A 71 -17.44 -12.55 -1.82
CA GLN A 71 -16.21 -12.90 -2.55
C GLN A 71 -14.89 -12.64 -1.79
N TRP A 72 -14.88 -12.20 -0.53
CA TRP A 72 -13.65 -11.66 0.08
C TRP A 72 -13.43 -11.96 1.58
N THR A 73 -13.74 -13.16 2.06
CA THR A 73 -13.49 -13.51 3.48
C THR A 73 -11.99 -13.61 3.81
N SER A 74 -11.14 -14.00 2.86
CA SER A 74 -9.69 -14.16 3.08
C SER A 74 -8.92 -12.84 3.10
N GLN A 75 -9.31 -11.85 2.29
CA GLN A 75 -8.59 -10.56 2.21
C GLN A 75 -8.85 -9.67 3.43
N LEU A 76 -10.05 -9.74 4.02
CA LEU A 76 -10.36 -8.98 5.23
C LEU A 76 -9.51 -9.44 6.42
N VAL A 77 -9.28 -10.76 6.53
CA VAL A 77 -8.41 -11.32 7.57
C VAL A 77 -6.99 -10.80 7.39
N VAL A 78 -6.48 -10.73 6.17
CA VAL A 78 -5.15 -10.19 5.89
C VAL A 78 -5.05 -8.72 6.29
N VAL A 79 -6.02 -7.90 5.91
CA VAL A 79 -6.05 -6.47 6.28
C VAL A 79 -6.12 -6.30 7.80
N LEU A 80 -7.01 -7.02 8.48
CA LEU A 80 -7.15 -6.94 9.93
C LEU A 80 -5.91 -7.45 10.67
N SER A 81 -5.27 -8.51 10.17
CA SER A 81 -4.00 -9.01 10.70
C SER A 81 -2.88 -8.00 10.53
N ILE A 82 -2.78 -7.33 9.38
CA ILE A 82 -1.76 -6.31 9.14
C ILE A 82 -2.02 -5.09 10.04
N VAL A 83 -3.26 -4.61 10.13
CA VAL A 83 -3.60 -3.47 11.00
C VAL A 83 -3.26 -3.77 12.46
N ARG A 84 -3.49 -5.00 12.95
CA ARG A 84 -3.09 -5.39 14.32
C ARG A 84 -1.58 -5.42 14.53
N VAL A 85 -0.80 -5.74 13.50
CA VAL A 85 0.67 -5.78 13.56
C VAL A 85 1.26 -4.37 13.45
N VAL A 86 0.67 -3.50 12.61
CA VAL A 86 1.22 -2.18 12.28
C VAL A 86 0.68 -1.07 13.19
N SER A 87 -0.50 -1.24 13.80
CA SER A 87 -1.07 -0.27 14.76
C SER A 87 -0.10 0.13 15.89
N PRO A 88 0.61 -0.78 16.58
CA PRO A 88 1.58 -0.37 17.59
C PRO A 88 2.81 0.36 17.03
N LEU A 89 3.05 0.33 15.70
CA LEU A 89 4.14 1.05 15.03
C LEU A 89 3.81 2.54 14.82
N CYS A 90 2.52 2.90 14.69
CA CYS A 90 2.07 4.28 14.52
C CYS A 90 2.29 5.15 15.76
N GLU A 91 2.28 4.57 16.96
CA GLU A 91 2.39 5.32 18.21
C GLU A 91 3.76 5.99 18.40
N GLU A 92 4.82 5.46 17.77
CA GLU A 92 6.19 5.99 17.90
C GLU A 92 6.54 7.02 16.80
N LYS A 93 5.88 6.93 15.63
CA LYS A 93 6.04 7.86 14.51
C LYS A 93 4.69 8.49 14.18
N LEU A 94 4.39 9.62 14.81
CA LEU A 94 3.21 10.43 14.48
C LEU A 94 3.43 11.15 13.15
N ASP A 95 3.46 10.41 12.04
CA ASP A 95 3.59 10.94 10.69
C ASP A 95 2.23 11.42 10.13
N GLY A 96 1.13 11.14 10.84
CA GLY A 96 -0.23 11.60 10.51
C GLY A 96 -0.65 11.26 9.07
N GLU A 97 -1.19 12.24 8.35
CA GLU A 97 -1.61 12.11 6.95
C GLU A 97 -0.44 11.86 5.98
N ASP A 98 0.79 12.15 6.41
CA ASP A 98 1.98 11.94 5.60
C ASP A 98 2.52 10.52 5.71
N ALA A 99 1.97 9.65 6.58
CA ALA A 99 2.39 8.25 6.70
C ALA A 99 2.37 7.52 5.34
N ARG A 100 3.44 6.78 5.02
CA ARG A 100 3.56 5.95 3.81
C ARG A 100 3.95 4.54 4.18
N LEU A 101 3.55 3.56 3.35
CA LEU A 101 3.92 2.16 3.57
C LEU A 101 5.44 1.94 3.75
N ALA A 102 6.27 2.68 3.00
CA ALA A 102 7.73 2.60 3.10
C ALA A 102 8.30 3.01 4.47
N ASP A 103 7.53 3.67 5.33
CA ASP A 103 7.96 4.07 6.68
C ASP A 103 7.86 2.93 7.71
N TYR A 104 7.03 1.92 7.40
CA TYR A 104 6.67 0.80 8.27
C TYR A 104 7.24 -0.54 7.84
N PHE A 105 7.64 -0.67 6.57
CA PHE A 105 8.20 -1.91 6.00
C PHE A 105 9.70 -1.78 5.77
N ASP A 106 10.49 -2.61 6.46
CA ASP A 106 11.94 -2.67 6.28
C ASP A 106 12.33 -3.12 4.87
N VAL A 107 11.54 -4.06 4.33
CA VAL A 107 11.74 -4.62 2.99
C VAL A 107 10.42 -4.61 2.24
N ILE A 108 10.44 -4.05 1.03
CA ILE A 108 9.33 -4.14 0.08
C ILE A 108 9.85 -4.85 -1.17
N ALA A 109 9.21 -5.96 -1.51
CA ALA A 109 9.54 -6.77 -2.68
C ALA A 109 8.31 -6.96 -3.55
N GLY A 110 8.54 -7.05 -4.86
CA GLY A 110 7.47 -7.32 -5.81
C GLY A 110 7.98 -7.93 -7.11
N THR A 111 7.18 -8.79 -7.72
CA THR A 111 7.53 -9.47 -8.98
C THR A 111 6.63 -8.98 -10.12
N SER A 112 7.19 -8.77 -11.32
CA SER A 112 6.46 -8.26 -12.49
C SER A 112 5.73 -6.94 -12.19
N THR A 113 4.41 -6.87 -12.37
CA THR A 113 3.60 -5.69 -12.02
C THR A 113 3.65 -5.35 -10.53
N GLY A 114 3.91 -6.33 -9.65
CA GLY A 114 4.21 -6.09 -8.24
C GLY A 114 5.51 -5.30 -8.06
N GLY A 115 6.53 -5.54 -8.89
CA GLY A 115 7.79 -4.79 -8.86
C GLY A 115 7.62 -3.34 -9.34
N LEU A 116 6.71 -3.09 -10.29
CA LEU A 116 6.32 -1.73 -10.67
C LEU A 116 5.66 -1.00 -9.50
N VAL A 117 4.74 -1.67 -8.80
CA VAL A 117 4.12 -1.12 -7.58
C VAL A 117 5.16 -0.86 -6.49
N THR A 118 6.09 -1.79 -6.26
CA THR A 118 7.21 -1.59 -5.34
C THR A 118 8.04 -0.36 -5.71
N ALA A 119 8.33 -0.14 -6.98
CA ALA A 119 9.04 1.05 -7.44
C ALA A 119 8.24 2.33 -7.18
N MET A 120 6.93 2.34 -7.41
CA MET A 120 6.07 3.50 -7.09
C MET A 120 6.11 3.83 -5.58
N LEU A 121 6.05 2.82 -4.73
CA LEU A 121 6.03 2.99 -3.28
C LEU A 121 7.39 3.34 -2.65
N THR A 122 8.50 3.09 -3.34
CA THR A 122 9.85 3.30 -2.78
C THR A 122 10.67 4.37 -3.51
N CYS A 123 10.25 4.81 -4.70
CA CYS A 123 10.94 5.87 -5.44
C CYS A 123 10.95 7.18 -4.64
N PRO A 124 12.10 7.74 -4.29
CA PRO A 124 12.18 8.97 -3.51
C PRO A 124 11.86 10.19 -4.38
N ASN A 125 11.17 11.16 -3.80
CA ASN A 125 11.04 12.53 -4.30
C ASN A 125 12.18 13.43 -3.77
N ASP A 126 12.15 14.72 -4.09
CA ASP A 126 13.15 15.71 -3.66
C ASP A 126 13.30 15.82 -2.13
N LYS A 127 12.30 15.36 -1.36
CA LYS A 127 12.31 15.32 0.11
C LYS A 127 12.72 13.97 0.68
N ASN A 128 13.23 13.03 -0.15
CA ASN A 128 13.50 11.64 0.22
C ASN A 128 12.28 10.89 0.81
N ARG A 129 11.07 11.27 0.38
CA ARG A 129 9.82 10.56 0.71
C ARG A 129 9.34 9.78 -0.53
N PRO A 130 8.53 8.72 -0.37
CA PRO A 130 7.89 8.07 -1.50
C PRO A 130 7.18 9.07 -2.42
N LEU A 131 7.47 8.99 -3.72
CA LEU A 131 6.91 9.86 -4.75
C LEU A 131 5.41 9.61 -4.94
N PHE A 132 4.96 8.36 -4.78
CA PHE A 132 3.57 7.97 -4.90
C PHE A 132 3.00 7.49 -3.56
N ALA A 133 1.76 7.87 -3.28
CA ALA A 133 0.96 7.25 -2.23
C ALA A 133 0.35 5.93 -2.76
N ALA A 134 0.00 5.03 -1.86
CA ALA A 134 -0.59 3.74 -2.25
C ALA A 134 -1.93 3.91 -2.99
N LYS A 135 -2.70 4.94 -2.66
CA LYS A 135 -3.95 5.29 -3.38
C LYS A 135 -3.73 5.60 -4.87
N ASP A 136 -2.56 6.16 -5.21
CA ASP A 136 -2.24 6.59 -6.58
C ASP A 136 -1.99 5.41 -7.52
N ILE A 137 -1.71 4.22 -6.95
CA ILE A 137 -1.49 2.99 -7.73
C ILE A 137 -2.71 2.69 -8.59
N LYS A 138 -3.92 2.74 -8.02
CA LYS A 138 -5.16 2.47 -8.77
C LYS A 138 -5.27 3.39 -9.99
N ASP A 139 -5.03 4.68 -9.80
CA ASP A 139 -5.18 5.68 -10.86
C ASP A 139 -4.10 5.51 -11.94
N PHE A 140 -2.89 5.11 -11.55
CA PHE A 140 -1.85 4.69 -12.48
C PHE A 140 -2.31 3.51 -13.35
N TYR A 141 -2.89 2.46 -12.78
CA TYR A 141 -3.41 1.33 -13.55
C TYR A 141 -4.54 1.76 -14.50
N LEU A 142 -5.50 2.56 -14.03
CA LEU A 142 -6.61 3.02 -14.87
C LEU A 142 -6.14 3.88 -16.06
N THR A 143 -5.13 4.71 -15.84
CA THR A 143 -4.61 5.63 -16.86
C THR A 143 -3.66 4.95 -17.85
N ASN A 144 -2.80 4.04 -17.36
CA ASN A 144 -1.70 3.51 -18.14
C ASN A 144 -1.91 2.09 -18.66
N CYS A 145 -2.81 1.28 -18.06
CA CYS A 145 -3.05 -0.08 -18.54
C CYS A 145 -3.45 -0.18 -20.02
N PRO A 146 -4.31 0.68 -20.57
CA PRO A 146 -4.65 0.62 -22.00
C PRO A 146 -3.44 0.84 -22.92
N LYS A 147 -2.41 1.56 -22.44
CA LYS A 147 -1.16 1.83 -23.17
C LYS A 147 -0.12 0.74 -22.96
N ILE A 148 -0.04 0.19 -21.75
CA ILE A 148 0.91 -0.88 -21.36
C ILE A 148 0.46 -2.24 -21.93
N PHE A 149 -0.84 -2.50 -21.88
CA PHE A 149 -1.49 -3.72 -22.37
C PHE A 149 -2.50 -3.36 -23.46
N PRO A 150 -2.05 -2.89 -24.64
CA PRO A 150 -2.94 -2.57 -25.73
C PRO A 150 -3.70 -3.84 -26.13
N GLN A 151 -5.03 -3.75 -26.18
CA GLN A 151 -5.82 -4.83 -26.74
C GLN A 151 -5.62 -4.81 -28.25
N PRO A 152 -5.13 -5.90 -28.88
CA PRO A 152 -5.12 -5.98 -30.32
C PRO A 152 -6.56 -5.83 -30.80
N GLY A 153 -6.82 -4.77 -31.57
CA GLY A 153 -8.14 -4.52 -32.12
C GLY A 153 -8.53 -5.70 -33.01
N TYR A 154 -9.59 -6.42 -32.64
CA TYR A 154 -10.34 -7.23 -33.60
C TYR A 154 -11.06 -6.26 -34.55
N SER A 155 -10.31 -5.63 -35.45
CA SER A 155 -10.83 -4.65 -36.40
C SER A 155 -9.94 -4.58 -37.65
N THR A 156 -9.81 -5.70 -38.38
CA THR A 156 -9.45 -5.74 -39.83
C THR A 156 -9.50 -7.15 -40.45
N LEU A 157 -10.45 -8.01 -40.06
CA LEU A 157 -10.72 -9.26 -40.79
C LEU A 157 -12.24 -9.56 -40.83
N PHE A 158 -13.02 -8.65 -41.41
CA PHE A 158 -14.26 -8.92 -42.15
C PHE A 158 -14.54 -7.73 -43.07
#